data_AF-A0AAU3CXD7-F1
#
_entry.id   AF-A0AAU3CXD7-F1
#
_cell.length_a   1.000
_cell.length_b   1.000
_cell.length_c   1.000
_cell.angle_alpha   90.00
_cell.angle_beta   90.00
_cell.angle_gamma   90.00
#
_symmetry.space_group_name_H-M   'P 1'
#
loop_
_entity.id
_entity.type
_entity.pdbx_description
1 polymer ?
#
loop_
_entity_poly.entity_id
_entity_poly.type
_entity_poly.pdbx_seq_one_letter_code
_entity_poly.pdbx_strand_id
1 'polypeptide(L)'
;MKLHEGRLADPGGGSAEREAEVRRVVDRVTRWAGNRSDVVGLLLVGSGARGAARADSDMDLVVLSTAPARYAEDEGWAGELDLGEATRVREGGRSPNGGM
;
A
#
# COMPACT_ATOMS: atom_id res chain seq x y z
N MET A 1 36.40 -7.27 21.46
CA MET A 1 36.19 -6.80 20.08
C MET A 1 35.14 -7.69 19.43
N LYS A 2 33.94 -7.16 19.15
CA LYS A 2 32.93 -7.86 18.35
C LYS A 2 33.03 -7.34 16.92
N LEU A 3 33.27 -8.26 15.99
CA LEU A 3 33.30 -7.95 14.56
C LEU A 3 31.87 -7.68 14.11
N HIS A 4 31.63 -6.46 13.63
CA HIS A 4 30.43 -6.12 12.87
C HIS A 4 30.63 -6.68 11.46
N GLU A 5 29.95 -7.78 11.14
CA GLU A 5 29.82 -8.24 9.76
C GLU A 5 28.87 -7.29 9.04
N GLY A 6 29.45 -6.25 8.45
CA GLY A 6 28.80 -5.41 7.46
C GLY A 6 28.43 -6.26 6.27
N ARG A 7 27.15 -6.61 6.18
CA ARG A 7 26.52 -6.97 4.92
C ARG A 7 26.64 -5.76 4.01
N LEU A 8 27.60 -5.81 3.10
CA LEU A 8 27.69 -4.90 1.96
C LEU A 8 26.37 -5.05 1.19
N ALA A 9 25.45 -4.13 1.42
CA ALA A 9 24.27 -3.96 0.60
C ALA A 9 24.76 -3.65 -0.81
N ASP A 10 24.45 -4.53 -1.74
CA ASP A 10 24.57 -4.28 -3.17
C ASP A 10 23.69 -3.05 -3.52
N PRO A 11 24.29 -1.92 -3.92
CA PRO A 11 23.53 -0.70 -4.21
C PRO A 11 22.81 -0.75 -5.56
N GLY A 12 22.98 -1.80 -6.37
CA GLY A 12 22.36 -1.94 -7.70
C GLY A 12 21.28 -3.02 -7.82
N GLY A 13 21.40 -4.14 -7.09
CA GLY A 13 20.44 -5.25 -7.16
C GLY A 13 19.19 -5.06 -6.30
N GLY A 14 19.33 -4.43 -5.14
CA GLY A 14 18.21 -4.26 -4.20
C GLY A 14 17.13 -3.27 -4.68
N SER A 15 17.50 -2.23 -5.43
CA SER A 15 16.55 -1.25 -5.96
C SER A 15 15.71 -1.80 -7.11
N ALA A 16 16.32 -2.50 -8.07
CA ALA A 16 15.61 -3.09 -9.21
C ALA A 16 14.67 -4.23 -8.80
N GLU A 17 15.10 -5.10 -7.87
CA GLU A 17 14.25 -6.15 -7.31
C GLU A 17 13.07 -5.56 -6.54
N ARG A 18 13.32 -4.51 -5.74
CA ARG A 18 12.27 -3.77 -5.01
C ARG A 18 11.31 -3.05 -5.97
N GLU A 19 11.79 -2.42 -7.03
CA GLU A 19 10.94 -1.80 -8.05
C GLU A 19 10.04 -2.85 -8.75
N ALA A 20 10.59 -4.03 -9.05
CA ALA A 20 9.83 -5.12 -9.63
C ALA A 20 8.79 -5.70 -8.64
N GLU A 21 9.10 -5.77 -7.36
CA GLU A 21 8.17 -6.13 -6.29
C GLU A 21 7.03 -5.10 -6.17
N VAL A 22 7.37 -3.81 -6.07
CA VAL A 22 6.41 -2.70 -6.00
C VAL A 22 5.47 -2.72 -7.21
N ARG A 23 6.01 -2.93 -8.42
CA ARG A 23 5.18 -3.03 -9.64
C ARG A 23 4.24 -4.24 -9.59
N ARG A 24 4.71 -5.39 -9.10
CA ARG A 24 3.85 -6.57 -8.91
C ARG A 24 2.72 -6.32 -7.92
N VAL A 25 2.99 -5.60 -6.84
CA VAL A 25 1.96 -5.17 -5.88
C VAL A 25 0.97 -4.22 -6.54
N VAL A 26 1.44 -3.18 -7.23
CA VAL A 26 0.57 -2.22 -7.92
C VAL A 26 -0.34 -2.92 -8.93
N ASP A 27 0.21 -3.78 -9.80
CA ASP A 27 -0.57 -4.52 -10.80
C ASP A 27 -1.65 -5.40 -10.14
N ARG A 28 -1.31 -6.04 -9.03
CA ARG A 28 -2.24 -6.90 -8.27
C ARG A 28 -3.38 -6.07 -7.67
N VAL A 29 -3.06 -4.96 -7.00
CA VAL A 29 -4.07 -4.08 -6.39
C VAL A 29 -4.93 -3.42 -7.46
N THR A 30 -4.35 -2.98 -8.58
CA THR A 30 -5.10 -2.44 -9.72
C THR A 30 -6.10 -3.45 -10.28
N ARG A 31 -5.69 -4.71 -10.47
CA ARG A 31 -6.61 -5.77 -10.93
C ARG A 31 -7.71 -6.05 -9.91
N TRP A 32 -7.36 -6.13 -8.63
CA TRP A 32 -8.32 -6.35 -7.55
C TRP A 32 -9.36 -5.23 -7.49
N ALA A 33 -8.92 -3.97 -7.58
CA ALA A 33 -9.80 -2.80 -7.61
C ALA A 33 -10.72 -2.82 -8.84
N GLY A 34 -10.17 -3.13 -10.03
CA GLY A 34 -10.95 -3.18 -11.27
C GLY A 34 -12.03 -4.26 -11.32
N ASN A 35 -11.93 -5.29 -10.45
CA ASN A 35 -12.92 -6.36 -10.34
C ASN A 35 -14.02 -6.06 -9.31
N ARG A 36 -14.02 -4.88 -8.68
CA ARG A 36 -14.97 -4.50 -7.63
C ARG A 36 -15.79 -3.28 -8.06
N SER A 37 -17.11 -3.43 -8.08
CA SER A 37 -18.03 -2.37 -8.51
C SER A 37 -18.12 -1.19 -7.55
N ASP A 38 -17.78 -1.41 -6.28
CA ASP A 38 -17.80 -0.37 -5.27
C ASP A 38 -16.52 0.47 -5.26
N VAL A 39 -15.41 -0.02 -5.83
CA VAL A 39 -14.15 0.72 -5.93
C VAL A 39 -14.20 1.65 -7.14
N VAL A 40 -14.11 2.96 -6.87
CA VAL A 40 -14.17 4.02 -7.90
C VAL A 40 -12.82 4.66 -8.18
N GLY A 41 -11.80 4.36 -7.37
CA GLY A 41 -10.45 4.85 -7.58
C GLY A 41 -9.42 4.21 -6.67
N LEU A 42 -8.18 4.22 -7.13
CA LEU A 42 -7.01 3.72 -6.40
C LEU A 42 -5.87 4.71 -6.58
N LEU A 43 -5.26 5.14 -5.47
CA LEU A 43 -4.13 6.09 -5.48
C LEU A 43 -2.96 5.49 -4.69
N LEU A 44 -1.76 5.52 -5.29
CA LEU A 44 -0.50 5.34 -4.57
C LEU A 44 -0.13 6.67 -3.91
N VAL A 45 0.15 6.64 -2.61
CA VAL A 45 0.52 7.84 -1.84
C VAL A 45 1.82 7.61 -1.05
N GLY A 46 2.19 8.56 -0.19
CA GLY A 46 3.37 8.40 0.66
C GLY A 46 4.71 8.53 -0.07
N SER A 47 5.74 7.89 0.48
CA SER A 47 7.12 7.96 -0.03
C SER A 47 7.27 7.32 -1.41
N GLY A 48 6.49 6.28 -1.72
CA GLY A 48 6.45 5.61 -3.03
C GLY A 48 5.95 6.51 -4.15
N ALA A 49 4.92 7.32 -3.90
CA ALA A 49 4.41 8.28 -4.89
C ALA A 49 5.39 9.43 -5.19
N ARG A 50 6.29 9.75 -4.25
CA ARG A 50 7.27 10.85 -4.38
C ARG A 50 8.62 10.41 -4.93
N GLY A 51 8.80 9.13 -5.28
CA GLY A 51 10.11 8.59 -5.67
C GLY A 51 11.16 8.65 -4.55
N ALA A 52 10.73 8.73 -3.29
CA ALA A 52 11.59 8.85 -2.11
C ALA A 52 11.50 7.62 -1.19
N ALA A 53 10.87 6.53 -1.68
CA ALA A 53 10.79 5.28 -0.96
C ALA A 53 12.19 4.65 -0.80
N ARG A 54 12.50 4.23 0.41
CA ARG A 54 13.68 3.42 0.73
C ARG A 54 13.33 1.94 0.60
N ALA A 55 14.35 1.08 0.59
CA ALA A 55 14.15 -0.37 0.49
C ALA A 55 13.28 -0.95 1.63
N ASP A 56 13.30 -0.32 2.80
CA ASP A 56 12.51 -0.66 3.99
C ASP A 56 11.21 0.14 4.12
N SER A 57 10.85 0.96 3.12
CA SER A 57 9.64 1.76 3.18
C SER A 57 8.40 0.93 2.89
N ASP A 58 7.39 1.12 3.74
CA ASP A 58 6.03 0.67 3.51
C ASP A 58 5.42 1.33 2.27
N MET A 59 4.38 0.70 1.72
CA MET A 59 3.60 1.24 0.61
C MET A 59 2.25 1.74 1.13
N ASP A 60 1.99 3.03 0.92
CA ASP A 60 0.71 3.63 1.28
C ASP A 60 -0.23 3.66 0.07
N LEU A 61 -1.42 3.08 0.20
CA LEU A 61 -2.46 3.07 -0.82
C LEU A 61 -3.74 3.71 -0.28
N VAL A 62 -4.46 4.45 -1.13
CA VAL A 62 -5.80 4.97 -0.85
C VAL A 62 -6.79 4.33 -1.82
N VAL A 63 -7.78 3.65 -1.28
CA VAL A 63 -8.93 3.12 -2.02
C VAL A 63 -10.10 4.09 -1.88
N LEU A 64 -10.61 4.58 -3.00
CA LEU A 64 -11.86 5.34 -3.05
C LEU A 64 -12.98 4.35 -3.35
N SER A 65 -13.92 4.20 -2.43
CA SER A 65 -15.06 3.29 -2.59
C SER A 65 -16.37 4.01 -2.26
N THR A 66 -17.46 3.57 -2.89
CA THR A 66 -18.84 3.94 -2.53
C THR A 66 -19.33 3.22 -1.27
N ALA A 67 -18.59 2.23 -0.78
CA ALA A 67 -18.86 1.47 0.45
C ALA A 67 -17.60 1.37 1.34
N PRO A 68 -17.06 2.50 1.85
CA PRO A 68 -15.78 2.54 2.57
C PRO A 68 -15.77 1.70 3.86
N ALA A 69 -16.90 1.63 4.58
CA ALA A 69 -17.04 0.85 5.82
C ALA A 69 -16.65 -0.63 5.63
N ARG A 70 -16.90 -1.21 4.44
CA ARG A 70 -16.53 -2.60 4.12
C ARG A 70 -15.04 -2.88 4.27
N TYR A 71 -14.19 -1.88 4.03
CA TYR A 71 -12.73 -2.03 4.10
C TYR A 71 -12.17 -1.65 5.48
N ALA A 72 -12.92 -0.86 6.24
CA ALA A 72 -12.55 -0.45 7.59
C ALA A 72 -12.93 -1.50 8.65
N GLU A 73 -14.04 -2.22 8.44
CA GLU A 73 -14.56 -3.22 9.38
C GLU A 73 -14.01 -4.64 9.15
N ASP A 74 -13.65 -4.96 7.91
CA ASP A 74 -13.17 -6.28 7.50
C ASP A 74 -11.81 -6.15 6.79
N GLU A 75 -10.77 -6.77 7.35
CA GLU A 75 -9.42 -6.82 6.78
C GLU A 75 -9.24 -7.94 5.75
N GLY A 76 -10.30 -8.69 5.40
CA GLY A 76 -10.25 -9.79 4.43
C GLY A 76 -9.71 -9.38 3.05
N TRP A 77 -9.84 -8.10 2.69
CA TRP A 77 -9.23 -7.55 1.47
C TRP A 77 -7.70 -7.61 1.47
N ALA A 78 -7.05 -7.49 2.64
CA ALA A 78 -5.58 -7.56 2.73
C ALA A 78 -5.09 -8.98 2.42
N GLY A 79 -5.84 -9.99 2.88
CA GLY A 79 -5.61 -11.40 2.55
C GLY A 79 -5.84 -11.71 1.07
N GLU A 80 -6.92 -11.18 0.47
CA GLU A 80 -7.16 -11.32 -0.98
C GLU A 80 -6.05 -10.73 -1.84
N LEU A 81 -5.43 -9.64 -1.37
CA LEU A 81 -4.34 -8.96 -2.06
C LEU A 81 -2.97 -9.57 -1.75
N ASP A 82 -2.85 -10.53 -0.83
CA ASP A 82 -1.58 -11.15 -0.44
C ASP A 82 -0.52 -10.08 -0.11
N LEU A 83 -0.92 -9.02 0.60
CA LEU A 83 -0.04 -7.88 0.96
C LEU A 83 0.71 -8.10 2.28
N GLY A 84 0.48 -9.23 2.94
CA GLY A 84 0.91 -9.43 4.32
C GLY A 84 0.01 -8.69 5.30
N GLU A 85 0.60 -8.21 6.39
CA GLU A 85 -0.11 -7.53 7.47
C GLU A 85 -0.32 -6.05 7.14
N ALA A 86 -1.57 -5.58 7.17
CA ALA A 86 -1.88 -4.16 7.01
C ALA A 86 -1.41 -3.40 8.26
N THR A 87 -0.34 -2.60 8.15
CA THR A 87 0.21 -1.86 9.28
C THR A 87 -0.72 -0.75 9.79
N ARG A 88 -1.60 -0.24 8.93
CA ARG A 88 -2.57 0.81 9.26
C ARG A 88 -3.73 0.86 8.28
N VAL A 89 -4.96 0.83 8.81
CA VAL A 89 -6.19 1.12 8.07
C VAL A 89 -6.85 2.36 8.65
N ARG A 90 -7.27 3.29 7.79
CA ARG A 90 -8.02 4.49 8.20
C ARG A 90 -9.12 4.77 7.20
N GLU A 91 -10.35 4.91 7.71
CA GLU A 91 -11.44 5.50 6.96
C GLU A 91 -11.32 7.03 7.00
N GLY A 92 -11.53 7.68 5.85
CA GLY A 92 -11.47 9.13 5.72
C GLY A 92 -12.50 9.62 4.73
N GLY A 93 -13.37 10.52 5.18
CA GLY A 93 -14.40 11.17 4.38
C GLY A 93 -14.98 12.34 5.15
N ARG A 94 -15.42 13.39 4.48
CA ARG A 94 -16.13 14.49 5.15
C ARG A 94 -17.48 13.93 5.63
N SER A 95 -17.72 13.93 6.94
CA SER A 95 -19.05 13.62 7.48
C SER A 95 -20.08 14.57 6.83
N PRO A 96 -21.20 14.08 6.29
CA PRO A 96 -22.23 14.93 5.69
C PRO A 96 -22.89 15.88 6.70
N ASN A 97 -22.71 15.64 8.01
CA ASN A 97 -23.28 16.45 9.07
C ASN A 97 -22.28 17.47 9.63
N GLY A 98 -21.99 18.50 8.82
CA GLY A 98 -21.69 19.82 9.36
C GLY A 98 -23.01 20.48 9.77
N GLY A 99 -23.57 20.03 10.91
CA GLY A 99 -24.74 20.66 11.52
C GLY A 99 -24.39 22.07 12.00
N MET A 100 -25.29 23.01 11.70
CA MET A 100 -25.29 24.40 12.18
C MET A 100 -25.27 24.49 13.71
#